data_AF-A0A2D7X201-F1
#
_entry.id   AF-A0A2D7X201-F1
#
_cell.length_a   1.000
_cell.length_b   1.000
_cell.length_c   1.000
_cell.angle_alpha   90.00
_cell.angle_beta   90.00
_cell.angle_gamma   90.00
#
_symmetry.space_group_name_H-M   'P 1'
#
loop_
_entity.id
_entity.type
_entity.pdbx_description
1 polymer ?
#
loop_
_entity_poly.entity_id
_entity_poly.type
_entity_poly.pdbx_seq_one_letter_code
_entity_poly.pdbx_strand_id
1 'polypeptide(L)'
;MHKVKVNKYYHGMLSVRDYDCEKGMRLGGLQIVHKGKVVLEVSPASLGLALVNNKNKPTKSKFPPYKMYKLVDFRFTQKDEGTEQSELDLGGL
;
A
#
# COMPACT_ATOMS: atom_id res chain seq x y z
N MET A 1 7.49 -12.13 -0.47
CA MET A 1 6.56 -10.98 -0.56
C MET A 1 5.65 -10.93 0.66
N HIS A 2 5.46 -9.78 1.31
CA HIS A 2 4.56 -9.62 2.47
C HIS A 2 3.12 -9.40 1.99
N LYS A 3 2.13 -10.04 2.64
CA LYS A 3 0.70 -9.88 2.31
C LYS A 3 -0.01 -9.12 3.41
N VAL A 4 -0.71 -8.04 3.07
CA VAL A 4 -1.51 -7.24 4.01
C VAL A 4 -2.97 -7.24 3.56
N LYS A 5 -3.87 -7.60 4.48
CA LYS A 5 -5.32 -7.52 4.26
C LYS A 5 -5.82 -6.13 4.65
N VAL A 6 -6.42 -5.42 3.71
CA VAL A 6 -7.04 -4.11 3.94
C VAL A 6 -8.52 -4.23 3.61
N ASN A 7 -9.37 -4.11 4.63
CA ASN A 7 -10.83 -4.30 4.48
C ASN A 7 -11.58 -3.03 4.10
N LYS A 8 -11.02 -1.85 4.42
CA LYS A 8 -11.64 -0.56 4.14
C LYS A 8 -10.79 0.18 3.12
N TYR A 9 -11.43 0.73 2.10
CA TYR A 9 -10.82 1.70 1.21
C TYR A 9 -11.65 2.98 1.23
N TYR A 10 -11.01 4.12 0.98
CA TYR A 10 -11.64 5.43 0.99
C TYR A 10 -11.31 6.14 -0.33
N HIS A 11 -12.31 6.47 -1.14
CA HIS A 11 -12.15 7.12 -2.46
C HIS A 11 -11.00 6.55 -3.33
N GLY A 12 -10.94 5.22 -3.49
CA GLY A 12 -9.89 4.55 -4.29
C GLY A 12 -8.52 4.50 -3.62
N MET A 13 -8.45 4.67 -2.30
CA MET A 13 -7.20 4.67 -1.53
C MET A 13 -7.21 3.53 -0.51
N LEU A 14 -6.14 2.74 -0.51
CA LEU A 14 -5.85 1.70 0.48
C LEU A 14 -4.67 2.16 1.33
N SER A 15 -4.90 2.29 2.63
CA SER A 15 -3.89 2.75 3.58
C SER A 15 -3.28 1.56 4.30
N VAL A 16 -1.96 1.42 4.22
CA VAL A 16 -1.17 0.39 4.91
C VAL A 16 -0.28 1.05 5.96
N ARG A 17 0.04 0.35 7.04
CA ARG A 17 0.92 0.89 8.08
C ARG A 17 2.37 0.89 7.60
N ASP A 18 3.13 1.93 7.93
CA ASP A 18 4.54 2.07 7.58
C ASP A 18 5.39 0.82 7.88
N TYR A 19 5.25 0.22 9.07
CA TYR A 19 6.01 -0.97 9.43
C TYR A 19 5.66 -2.21 8.58
N ASP A 20 4.45 -2.28 8.02
CA ASP A 20 4.08 -3.34 7.08
C ASP A 20 4.74 -3.09 5.72
N CYS A 21 4.86 -1.83 5.30
CA CYS A 21 5.62 -1.45 4.11
C CYS A 21 7.12 -1.73 4.28
N GLU A 22 7.72 -1.40 5.43
CA GLU A 22 9.12 -1.71 5.76
C GLU A 22 9.37 -3.22 5.80
N LYS A 23 8.41 -3.99 6.33
CA LYS A 23 8.46 -5.46 6.29
C LYS A 23 8.34 -5.97 4.86
N GLY A 24 7.45 -5.40 4.05
CA GLY A 24 7.32 -5.72 2.63
C GLY A 24 8.61 -5.48 1.87
N MET A 25 9.25 -4.33 2.08
CA MET A 25 10.53 -3.98 1.45
C MET A 25 11.62 -5.02 1.74
N ARG A 26 11.73 -5.49 2.99
CA ARG A 26 12.68 -6.56 3.38
C ARG A 26 12.34 -7.93 2.81
N LEU A 27 11.05 -8.20 2.55
CA LEU A 27 10.55 -9.49 2.07
C LEU A 27 10.31 -9.53 0.55
N GLY A 28 10.88 -8.59 -0.20
CA GLY A 28 10.83 -8.57 -1.67
C GLY A 28 9.54 -7.98 -2.26
N GLY A 29 8.78 -7.20 -1.49
CA GLY A 29 7.60 -6.45 -1.95
C GLY A 29 6.38 -6.62 -1.04
N LEU A 30 5.29 -5.96 -1.41
CA LEU A 30 4.03 -5.95 -0.68
C LEU A 30 2.86 -6.27 -1.61
N GLN A 31 2.01 -7.21 -1.20
CA GLN A 31 0.71 -7.47 -1.83
C GLN A 31 -0.40 -6.94 -0.92
N ILE A 32 -1.24 -6.09 -1.49
CA ILE A 32 -2.43 -5.58 -0.80
C ILE A 32 -3.62 -6.42 -1.23
N VAL A 33 -4.23 -7.10 -0.26
CA VAL A 33 -5.40 -7.96 -0.45
C VAL A 33 -6.63 -7.21 0.02
N HIS A 34 -7.60 -7.03 -0.88
CA HIS A 34 -8.90 -6.43 -0.58
C HIS A 34 -10.00 -7.38 -1.03
N LYS A 35 -10.98 -7.66 -0.16
CA LYS A 35 -12.08 -8.62 -0.41
C LYS A 35 -11.59 -9.99 -0.94
N GLY A 36 -10.45 -10.47 -0.43
CA GLY A 36 -9.88 -11.76 -0.80
C GLY A 36 -9.09 -11.78 -2.12
N LYS A 37 -9.13 -10.70 -2.92
CA LYS A 37 -8.35 -10.56 -4.16
C LYS A 37 -7.10 -9.72 -3.92
N VAL A 38 -5.99 -10.06 -4.58
CA VAL A 38 -4.81 -9.17 -4.64
C VAL A 38 -5.16 -8.03 -5.58
N VAL A 39 -5.16 -6.79 -5.07
CA VAL A 39 -5.55 -5.61 -5.84
C VAL A 39 -4.36 -4.72 -6.21
N LEU A 40 -3.25 -4.84 -5.48
CA LEU A 40 -2.02 -4.13 -5.77
C LEU A 40 -0.82 -5.01 -5.39
N GLU A 41 0.20 -4.99 -6.25
CA GLU A 41 1.53 -5.52 -5.96
C GLU A 41 2.51 -4.36 -6.03
N VAL A 42 3.26 -4.14 -4.95
CA VAL A 42 4.18 -3.01 -4.81
C VAL A 42 5.59 -3.54 -4.65
N SER A 43 6.47 -3.15 -5.58
CA SER A 43 7.88 -3.53 -5.55
C SER A 43 8.62 -2.92 -4.34
N PRO A 44 9.75 -3.49 -3.89
CA PRO A 44 10.57 -2.89 -2.84
C PRO A 44 10.97 -1.43 -3.13
N ALA A 45 11.32 -1.11 -4.39
CA ALA A 45 11.70 0.24 -4.78
C ALA A 45 10.53 1.22 -4.65
N SER A 46 9.35 0.83 -5.12
CA SER A 46 8.12 1.63 -4.99
C SER A 46 7.72 1.84 -3.53
N LEU A 47 7.90 0.83 -2.67
CA LEU A 47 7.69 0.96 -1.22
C LEU A 47 8.67 1.96 -0.59
N GLY A 48 9.94 1.93 -0.98
CA GLY A 48 10.95 2.88 -0.51
C GLY A 48 10.56 4.32 -0.84
N LEU A 49 10.17 4.57 -2.09
CA LEU A 49 9.67 5.89 -2.53
C LEU A 49 8.40 6.30 -1.77
N ALA A 50 7.45 5.39 -1.60
CA ALA A 50 6.21 5.67 -0.89
C ALA A 50 6.46 6.04 0.59
N LEU A 51 7.40 5.37 1.26
CA LEU A 51 7.77 5.66 2.65
C LEU A 51 8.45 7.03 2.78
N VAL A 52 9.38 7.36 1.88
CA VAL A 52 10.10 8.65 1.89
C VAL A 52 9.16 9.82 1.61
N ASN A 53 8.25 9.66 0.65
CA ASN A 53 7.31 10.70 0.24
C ASN A 53 6.06 10.80 1.14
N ASN A 54 5.93 9.93 2.15
CA ASN A 54 4.76 9.90 3.00
C ASN A 54 4.69 11.11 3.95
N LYS A 55 3.73 12.00 3.70
CA LYS A 55 3.46 13.20 4.51
C LYS A 55 2.39 12.99 5.59
N ASN A 56 1.85 11.78 5.73
CA ASN A 56 0.83 11.50 6.72
C ASN A 56 1.36 11.64 8.15
N LYS A 57 0.53 12.19 9.03
CA LYS A 57 0.88 12.39 10.44
C LYS A 57 0.96 11.04 11.16
N PRO A 58 1.94 10.85 12.06
CA PRO A 58 1.98 9.68 12.93
C PRO A 58 0.69 9.58 13.76
N THR A 59 0.14 8.37 13.84
CA THR A 59 -1.06 8.03 14.60
C THR A 59 -0.70 6.96 15.63
N LYS A 60 -1.28 7.07 16.83
CA LYS A 60 -1.13 6.04 17.87
C LYS A 60 -2.08 4.88 17.62
N SER A 61 -1.57 3.65 17.60
CA SER A 61 -2.43 2.46 17.53
C SER A 61 -3.36 2.38 18.74
N LYS A 62 -4.64 2.10 18.48
CA LYS A 62 -5.65 1.80 19.51
C LYS A 62 -5.50 0.39 20.08
N PHE A 63 -4.70 -0.46 19.44
CA PHE A 63 -4.47 -1.84 19.82
C PHE A 63 -3.03 -2.03 20.33
N PRO A 64 -2.79 -2.88 21.35
CA PRO A 64 -1.46 -3.29 21.75
C PRO A 64 -0.63 -3.74 20.53
N PRO A 65 0.67 -3.39 20.45
CA PRO A 65 1.49 -2.71 21.45
C PRO A 65 1.40 -1.16 21.44
N TYR A 66 0.31 -0.55 20.97
CA TYR A 66 0.07 0.91 20.95
C TYR A 66 1.16 1.72 20.24
N LYS A 67 1.87 1.07 19.30
CA LYS A 67 2.93 1.69 18.50
C LYS A 67 2.38 2.88 17.72
N MET A 68 3.21 3.91 17.61
CA MET A 68 3.02 4.98 16.63
C MET A 68 3.29 4.41 15.24
N TYR A 69 2.45 4.78 14.28
CA TYR A 69 2.63 4.41 12.88
C TYR A 69 2.12 5.54 11.98
N LYS A 70 2.66 5.64 10.78
CA LYS A 70 2.08 6.42 9.69
C LYS A 70 1.30 5.50 8.76
N LEU A 71 0.22 6.03 8.18
CA LEU A 71 -0.47 5.39 7.07
C LEU A 71 0.25 5.75 5.78
N VAL A 72 0.58 4.76 4.96
CA VAL A 72 1.08 4.91 3.60
C VAL A 72 -0.08 4.62 2.67
N ASP A 73 -0.42 5.61 1.86
CA ASP A 73 -1.60 5.57 1.02
C ASP A 73 -1.24 5.09 -0.40
N PHE A 74 -1.92 4.03 -0.83
CA PHE A 74 -1.79 3.48 -2.18
C PHE A 74 -3.08 3.73 -2.93
N ARG A 75 -2.98 4.49 -4.02
CA ARG A 75 -4.11 4.69 -4.93
C ARG A 75 -4.27 3.43 -5.78
N PHE A 76 -5.49 2.93 -5.84
CA PHE A 76 -5.88 1.88 -6.76
C PHE A 76 -7.11 2.36 -7.53
N THR A 77 -7.10 2.17 -8.85
CA THR A 77 -8.32 2.19 -9.65
C THR A 77 -8.83 0.76 -9.68
N GLN A 78 -10.03 0.53 -9.14
CA GLN A 78 -10.76 -0.70 -9.44
C GLN A 78 -11.08 -0.61 -10.93
N LYS A 79 -10.25 -1.23 -11.78
CA LYS A 79 -10.72 -1.61 -13.11
C LYS A 79 -11.80 -2.65 -12.81
N ASP A 80 -13.06 -2.29 -13.06
CA ASP A 80 -14.14 -3.27 -13.14
C ASP A 80 -13.68 -4.44 -14.01
N GLU A 81 -14.11 -5.64 -13.62
CA GLU A 81 -13.54 -6.92 -14.04
C GLU A 81 -13.22 -7.01 -15.53
N GLY A 82 -11.95 -7.35 -15.83
CA GLY A 82 -11.46 -7.63 -17.17
C GLY A 82 -10.62 -6.49 -17.73
N THR A 83 -9.30 -6.57 -17.55
CA THR A 83 -8.26 -6.38 -18.58
C THR A 83 -6.91 -6.29 -17.85
N GLU A 84 -5.98 -7.11 -18.33
CA GLU A 84 -4.59 -7.21 -17.93
C GLU A 84 -3.85 -5.85 -17.91
N GLN A 85 -2.77 -5.82 -17.13
CA GLN A 85 -1.63 -4.90 -17.18
C GLN A 85 -1.96 -3.39 -17.28
N SER A 86 -1.84 -2.70 -16.15
CA SER A 86 -1.67 -1.24 -16.19
C SER A 86 -0.19 -0.92 -16.38
N GLU A 87 0.18 -0.49 -17.59
CA GLU A 87 1.41 0.27 -17.84
C GLU A 87 1.47 1.49 -16.91
N LEU A 88 2.64 1.70 -16.33
CA LEU A 88 3.00 2.91 -15.60
C LEU A 88 3.18 4.04 -16.61
N ASP A 89 2.16 4.88 -16.74
CA ASP A 89 2.25 6.15 -17.47
C ASP A 89 3.12 7.12 -16.67
N LEU A 90 4.40 7.19 -17.05
CA LEU A 90 5.31 8.26 -16.65
C LEU A 90 5.13 9.38 -17.67
N GLY A 91 4.22 10.30 -17.35
CA GLY A 91 3.94 11.49 -18.17
C GLY A 91 5.22 12.19 -18.60
N GLY A 92 5.42 12.24 -19.92
CA GLY A 92 6.48 12.98 -20.59
C GLY A 92 6.18 14.48 -20.61
N LEU A 93 7.26 15.25 -20.44
CA LEU A 93 7.39 16.66 -20.76
C LEU A 93 7.02 16.97 -22.21
#